data_AF-A0A1Y1KBD1-F1
#
_entry.id   AF-A0A1Y1KBD1-F1
#
_cell.length_a   1.000
_cell.length_b   1.000
_cell.length_c   1.000
_cell.angle_alpha   90.00
_cell.angle_beta   90.00
_cell.angle_gamma   90.00
#
_symmetry.space_group_name_H-M   'P 1'
#
loop_
_entity.id
_entity.type
_entity.pdbx_description
1 polymer ?
#
loop_
_entity_poly.entity_id
_entity_poly.type
_entity_poly.pdbx_seq_one_letter_code
_entity_poly.pdbx_strand_id
1 'polypeptide(L)'
;EKQASISKLRTWVEESISDHLWTTCCNAEDTIRVWYIGLRTSVCADDVQLRSKARDKYQRMIQPLKKTPQDFEAWIKQWREAFAYAKIRDVADVAHSADWLKDVSKAVKDVLPVWGSSFRNGHLDAIKSDSLDYKEVAASLYDEADIQNILKKQPQRVSKGAFGPAFEPESEQGPGETQDQATDQRKGRKRKAKNGKEKEAGSNKRKREDSDNQSHSDDRDTERCYACGSRTPDITKCFYVNKSIAPENFRGNPTIKAGIEYRLANDTTYAEKVKRQLRSKGIDNGKQE
;
A
#
# COMPACT_ATOMS: atom_id res chain seq x y z
N GLU A 1 -3.76 35.37 39.15
CA GLU A 1 -4.02 35.00 37.73
C GLU A 1 -2.99 34.03 37.16
N LYS A 2 -1.70 34.41 37.05
CA LYS A 2 -0.65 33.56 36.44
C LYS A 2 -0.53 32.14 37.05
N GLN A 3 -0.62 32.01 38.36
CA GLN A 3 -0.54 30.71 39.04
C GLN A 3 -1.73 29.80 38.73
N ALA A 4 -2.94 30.35 38.61
CA ALA A 4 -4.13 29.58 38.27
C ALA A 4 -4.06 29.03 36.82
N SER A 5 -3.50 29.82 35.90
CA SER A 5 -3.25 29.38 34.52
C SER A 5 -2.21 28.27 34.43
N ILE A 6 -1.14 28.35 35.24
CA ILE A 6 -0.09 27.33 35.34
C ILE A 6 -0.67 26.01 35.89
N SER A 7 -1.50 26.07 36.93
CA SER A 7 -2.16 24.87 37.49
C SER A 7 -3.10 24.21 36.48
N LYS A 8 -3.91 24.99 35.75
CA LYS A 8 -4.77 24.45 34.68
C LYS A 8 -3.95 23.76 33.58
N LEU A 9 -2.81 24.33 33.21
CA LEU A 9 -1.89 23.74 32.24
C LEU A 9 -1.30 22.42 32.75
N ARG A 10 -0.93 22.32 34.04
CA ARG A 10 -0.47 21.06 34.64
C ARG A 10 -1.54 19.97 34.55
N THR A 11 -2.77 20.26 34.95
CA THR A 11 -3.87 19.29 34.89
C THR A 11 -4.14 18.83 33.46
N TRP A 12 -4.15 19.75 32.50
CA TRP A 12 -4.33 19.39 31.10
C TRP A 12 -3.22 18.47 30.57
N VAL A 13 -1.96 18.73 30.95
CA VAL A 13 -0.81 17.88 30.58
C VAL A 13 -0.94 16.49 31.19
N GLU A 14 -1.39 16.38 32.44
CA GLU A 14 -1.62 15.10 33.13
C GLU A 14 -2.73 14.27 32.45
N GLU A 15 -3.81 14.92 32.01
CA GLU A 15 -4.93 14.25 31.32
C GLU A 15 -4.60 13.84 29.87
N SER A 16 -3.71 14.59 29.20
CA SER A 16 -3.47 14.44 27.75
C SER A 16 -2.35 13.45 27.40
N ILE A 17 -1.54 13.04 28.38
CA ILE A 17 -0.29 12.32 28.14
C ILE A 17 -0.38 10.90 28.69
N SER A 18 0.17 9.92 27.96
CA SER A 18 0.20 8.52 28.41
C SER A 18 1.06 8.35 29.68
N ASP A 19 0.65 7.46 30.59
CA ASP A 19 1.34 7.17 31.86
C ASP A 19 2.86 6.97 31.74
N HIS A 20 3.33 6.35 30.65
CA HIS A 20 4.76 6.11 30.45
C HIS A 20 5.57 7.39 30.24
N LEU A 21 4.99 8.41 29.60
CA LEU A 21 5.62 9.72 29.39
C LEU A 21 5.52 10.58 30.63
N TRP A 22 4.40 10.47 31.35
CA TRP A 22 4.23 11.16 32.63
C TRP A 22 5.32 10.73 33.63
N THR A 23 5.51 9.41 33.79
CA THR A 23 6.50 8.85 34.73
C THR A 23 7.96 9.11 34.32
N THR A 24 8.25 9.31 33.05
CA THR A 24 9.63 9.51 32.56
C THR A 24 10.01 10.96 32.33
N CYS A 25 9.05 11.86 32.06
CA CYS A 25 9.31 13.23 31.63
C CYS A 25 8.70 14.31 32.54
N CYS A 26 7.78 13.95 33.44
CA CYS A 26 7.03 14.91 34.26
C CYS A 26 7.19 14.62 35.77
N ASN A 27 8.27 15.10 36.39
CA ASN A 27 8.40 15.04 37.86
C ASN A 27 7.58 16.16 38.52
N ALA A 28 6.90 15.85 39.63
CA ALA A 28 6.03 16.82 40.32
C ALA A 28 6.74 18.13 40.75
N GLU A 29 8.04 18.05 41.04
CA GLU A 29 8.87 19.18 41.46
C GLU A 29 9.39 20.03 40.29
N ASP A 30 9.36 19.50 39.08
CA ASP A 30 9.87 20.19 37.90
C ASP A 30 8.90 21.25 37.37
N THR A 31 9.46 22.28 36.74
CA THR A 31 8.65 23.31 36.07
C THR A 31 7.99 22.76 34.81
N ILE A 32 6.84 23.33 34.42
CA ILE A 32 6.15 22.98 33.16
C ILE A 32 7.08 23.10 31.94
N ARG A 33 8.05 24.02 31.97
CA ARG A 33 9.03 24.17 30.88
C ARG A 33 9.94 22.96 30.78
N VAL A 34 10.36 22.37 31.90
CA VAL A 34 11.16 21.14 31.94
C VAL A 34 10.32 19.96 31.46
N TRP A 35 9.06 19.86 31.88
CA TRP A 35 8.13 18.85 31.37
C TRP A 35 7.98 18.95 29.85
N TYR A 36 7.74 20.16 29.32
CA TYR A 36 7.64 20.40 27.89
C TYR A 36 8.91 19.98 27.14
N ILE A 37 10.10 20.31 27.66
CA ILE A 37 11.37 19.91 27.03
C ILE A 37 11.52 18.39 27.07
N GLY A 38 11.31 17.75 28.23
CA GLY A 38 11.42 16.29 28.38
C GLY A 38 10.45 15.53 27.49
N LEU A 39 9.18 15.96 27.47
CA LEU A 39 8.15 15.42 26.59
C LEU A 39 8.48 15.63 25.11
N ARG A 40 9.00 16.82 24.77
CA ARG A 40 9.46 17.07 23.41
C ARG A 40 10.60 16.13 23.05
N THR A 41 11.58 15.92 23.93
CA THR A 41 12.71 15.03 23.66
C THR A 41 12.32 13.55 23.59
N SER A 42 11.33 13.11 24.36
CA SER A 42 10.89 11.71 24.39
C SER A 42 9.85 11.37 23.31
N VAL A 43 8.94 12.30 22.99
CA VAL A 43 7.83 12.11 22.03
C VAL A 43 8.19 12.56 20.63
N CYS A 44 9.05 13.58 20.48
CA CYS A 44 9.68 13.80 19.19
C CYS A 44 10.63 12.61 18.98
N ALA A 45 10.09 11.55 18.38
CA ALA A 45 10.87 10.61 17.59
C ALA A 45 11.94 11.44 16.88
N ASP A 46 13.19 11.15 17.23
CA ASP A 46 14.41 11.82 16.80
C ASP A 46 14.15 12.55 15.49
N ASP A 47 14.25 13.89 15.44
CA ASP A 47 13.85 14.66 14.24
C ASP A 47 14.54 14.10 12.97
N VAL A 48 15.71 13.50 13.17
CA VAL A 48 16.44 12.66 12.22
C VAL A 48 15.63 11.45 11.72
N GLN A 49 15.04 10.65 12.61
CA GLN A 49 14.15 9.54 12.26
C GLN A 49 12.87 10.02 11.56
N LEU A 50 12.26 11.12 11.99
CA LEU A 50 11.07 11.67 11.31
C LEU A 50 11.41 12.17 9.90
N ARG A 51 12.54 12.85 9.74
CA ARG A 51 13.08 13.26 8.44
C ARG A 51 13.41 12.05 7.58
N SER A 52 14.04 11.01 8.15
CA SER A 52 14.32 9.74 7.45
C SER A 52 13.02 9.08 6.97
N LYS A 53 12.01 8.98 7.84
CA LYS A 53 10.70 8.41 7.48
C LYS A 53 9.99 9.24 6.41
N ALA A 54 10.12 10.57 6.45
CA ALA A 54 9.57 11.46 5.43
C ALA A 54 10.27 11.25 4.08
N ARG A 55 11.61 11.14 4.10
CA ARG A 55 12.42 10.80 2.93
C ARG A 55 12.02 9.45 2.33
N ASP A 56 11.92 8.41 3.15
CA ASP A 56 11.54 7.07 2.69
C ASP A 56 10.13 7.06 2.08
N LYS A 57 9.19 7.81 2.67
CA LYS A 57 7.84 7.96 2.11
C LYS A 57 7.88 8.62 0.73
N TYR A 58 8.64 9.71 0.60
CA TYR A 58 8.79 10.40 -0.68
C TYR A 58 9.47 9.51 -1.74
N GLN A 59 10.58 8.87 -1.39
CA GLN A 59 11.34 7.98 -2.28
C GLN A 59 10.53 6.78 -2.77
N ARG A 60 9.65 6.22 -1.93
CA ARG A 60 8.72 5.16 -2.37
C ARG A 60 7.78 5.63 -3.46
N MET A 61 7.32 6.88 -3.41
CA MET A 61 6.36 7.41 -4.39
C MET A 61 7.01 7.75 -5.74
N ILE A 62 8.26 8.20 -5.75
CA ILE A 62 9.00 8.55 -6.98
C ILE A 62 9.68 7.35 -7.66
N GLN A 63 9.40 6.12 -7.22
CA GLN A 63 9.87 4.94 -7.95
C GLN A 63 9.20 4.88 -9.33
N PRO A 64 9.96 4.56 -10.40
CA PRO A 64 9.41 4.46 -11.76
C PRO A 64 8.19 3.54 -11.84
N LEU A 65 7.08 4.11 -12.30
CA LEU A 65 5.83 3.40 -12.54
C LEU A 65 5.96 2.53 -13.79
N LYS A 66 6.39 1.27 -13.63
CA LYS A 66 6.58 0.34 -14.76
C LYS A 66 5.31 0.07 -15.58
N LYS A 67 4.13 0.31 -15.00
CA LYS A 67 2.81 0.16 -15.61
C LYS A 67 1.91 1.26 -15.08
N THR A 68 0.92 1.67 -15.87
CA THR A 68 -0.15 2.56 -15.42
C THR A 68 -0.84 1.95 -14.20
N PRO A 69 -0.82 2.63 -13.03
CA PRO A 69 -1.56 2.19 -11.86
C PRO A 69 -3.05 2.06 -12.17
N GLN A 70 -3.73 1.13 -11.51
CA GLN A 70 -5.18 0.98 -11.63
C GLN A 70 -5.91 2.27 -11.23
N ASP A 71 -5.38 2.99 -10.23
CA ASP A 71 -5.88 4.29 -9.76
C ASP A 71 -4.75 5.33 -9.83
N PHE A 72 -4.50 5.89 -11.02
CA PHE A 72 -3.46 6.92 -11.21
C PHE A 72 -3.74 8.19 -10.40
N GLU A 73 -5.01 8.57 -10.25
CA GLU A 73 -5.42 9.69 -9.38
C GLU A 73 -5.01 9.46 -7.92
N ALA A 74 -5.15 8.24 -7.40
CA ALA A 74 -4.74 7.93 -6.03
C ALA A 74 -3.22 8.07 -5.87
N TRP A 75 -2.45 7.67 -6.90
CA TRP A 75 -1.00 7.89 -6.92
C TRP A 75 -0.64 9.38 -6.87
N ILE A 76 -1.29 10.25 -7.66
CA ILE A 76 -1.04 11.70 -7.63
C ILE A 76 -1.33 12.27 -6.23
N LYS A 77 -2.45 11.86 -5.60
CA LYS A 77 -2.80 12.29 -4.23
C LYS A 77 -1.74 11.88 -3.21
N GLN A 78 -1.35 10.62 -3.22
CA GLN A 78 -0.34 10.08 -2.30
C GLN A 78 1.03 10.73 -2.50
N TRP A 79 1.43 10.98 -3.75
CA TRP A 79 2.67 11.69 -4.05
C TRP A 79 2.64 13.11 -3.47
N ARG A 80 1.53 13.84 -3.68
CA ARG A 80 1.36 15.21 -3.17
C ARG A 80 1.40 15.27 -1.65
N GLU A 81 0.79 14.30 -0.97
CA GLU A 81 0.84 14.16 0.49
C GLU A 81 2.25 13.84 0.99
N ALA A 82 2.94 12.91 0.33
CA ALA A 82 4.32 12.56 0.67
C ALA A 82 5.28 13.75 0.46
N PHE A 83 5.11 14.50 -0.63
CA PHE A 83 5.86 15.71 -0.93
C PHE A 83 5.63 16.78 0.14
N ALA A 84 4.37 17.06 0.49
CA ALA A 84 4.04 18.04 1.52
C ALA A 84 4.65 17.64 2.88
N TYR A 85 4.57 16.36 3.24
CA TYR A 85 5.19 15.85 4.46
C TYR A 85 6.72 15.98 4.45
N ALA A 86 7.36 15.70 3.31
CA ALA A 86 8.80 15.86 3.15
C ALA A 86 9.25 17.33 3.19
N LYS A 87 8.46 18.25 2.62
CA LYS A 87 8.70 19.70 2.66
C LYS A 87 8.60 20.25 4.09
N ILE A 88 7.59 19.83 4.85
CA ILE A 88 7.43 20.21 6.28
C ILE A 88 8.62 19.74 7.13
N ARG A 89 9.25 18.63 6.75
CA ARG A 89 10.39 18.02 7.46
C ARG A 89 11.74 18.39 6.86
N ASP A 90 11.78 19.36 5.95
CA ASP A 90 13.01 19.89 5.35
C ASP A 90 13.90 18.79 4.72
N VAL A 91 13.28 17.86 4.00
CA VAL A 91 14.01 16.79 3.30
C VAL A 91 14.73 17.39 2.08
N ALA A 92 16.05 17.18 2.01
CA ALA A 92 16.91 17.73 0.95
C ALA A 92 16.48 17.33 -0.48
N ASP A 93 15.96 16.11 -0.67
CA ASP A 93 15.48 15.59 -1.95
C ASP A 93 14.35 16.48 -2.56
N VAL A 94 13.70 17.32 -1.74
CA VAL A 94 12.54 18.16 -2.12
C VAL A 94 12.89 19.65 -2.09
N ALA A 95 14.15 20.00 -1.84
CA ALA A 95 14.59 21.38 -1.69
C ALA A 95 14.60 22.15 -3.01
N HIS A 96 15.16 21.53 -4.07
CA HIS A 96 15.36 22.19 -5.35
C HIS A 96 14.38 21.73 -6.41
N SER A 97 13.57 22.68 -6.87
CA SER A 97 13.05 22.80 -8.23
C SER A 97 13.26 21.65 -9.20
N ALA A 98 14.45 21.74 -9.80
CA ALA A 98 14.91 20.95 -10.91
C ALA A 98 15.11 19.48 -10.55
N ASP A 99 15.51 19.20 -9.31
CA ASP A 99 15.87 17.85 -8.86
C ASP A 99 14.61 17.02 -8.63
N TRP A 100 13.68 17.52 -7.80
CA TRP A 100 12.45 16.79 -7.51
C TRP A 100 11.54 16.70 -8.75
N LEU A 101 11.54 17.71 -9.63
CA LEU A 101 10.77 17.64 -10.88
C LEU A 101 11.32 16.57 -11.83
N LYS A 102 12.66 16.43 -11.90
CA LYS A 102 13.31 15.36 -12.67
C LYS A 102 12.96 13.98 -12.14
N ASP A 103 12.91 13.83 -10.81
CA ASP A 103 12.52 12.57 -10.17
C ASP A 103 11.06 12.21 -10.45
N VAL A 104 10.15 13.17 -10.36
CA VAL A 104 8.72 12.96 -10.71
C VAL A 104 8.57 12.64 -12.20
N SER A 105 9.26 13.37 -13.07
CA SER A 105 9.25 13.13 -14.52
C SER A 105 9.75 11.73 -14.85
N LYS A 106 10.78 11.25 -14.14
CA LYS A 106 11.28 9.88 -14.27
C LYS A 106 10.29 8.86 -13.72
N ALA A 107 9.59 9.17 -12.62
CA ALA A 107 8.61 8.30 -12.01
C ALA A 107 7.44 8.01 -12.96
N VAL A 108 6.94 9.03 -13.65
CA VAL A 108 5.79 8.90 -14.56
C VAL A 108 6.18 8.60 -16.01
N LYS A 109 7.46 8.52 -16.37
CA LYS A 109 7.93 8.40 -17.76
C LYS A 109 7.24 7.29 -18.57
N ASP A 110 7.02 6.13 -17.97
CA ASP A 110 6.40 5.00 -18.70
C ASP A 110 4.87 5.17 -18.85
N VAL A 111 4.26 6.04 -18.04
CA VAL A 111 2.81 6.34 -18.07
C VAL A 111 2.52 7.58 -18.91
N LEU A 112 3.33 8.63 -18.77
CA LEU A 112 3.24 9.92 -19.47
C LEU A 112 4.62 10.27 -20.10
N PRO A 113 4.99 9.66 -21.24
CA PRO A 113 6.36 9.74 -21.78
C PRO A 113 6.84 11.14 -22.16
N VAL A 114 5.91 12.03 -22.56
CA VAL A 114 6.24 13.36 -23.09
C VAL A 114 6.00 14.48 -22.07
N TRP A 115 5.20 14.22 -21.04
CA TRP A 115 4.78 15.24 -20.06
C TRP A 115 5.96 15.93 -19.40
N GLY A 116 6.93 15.16 -18.86
CA GLY A 116 8.04 15.74 -18.10
C GLY A 116 8.89 16.72 -18.92
N SER A 117 9.12 16.43 -20.21
CA SER A 117 9.79 17.35 -21.12
C SER A 117 8.95 18.57 -21.46
N SER A 118 7.65 18.40 -21.76
CA SER A 118 6.75 19.49 -22.11
C SER A 118 6.54 20.46 -20.95
N PHE A 119 6.26 19.93 -19.76
CA PHE A 119 6.07 20.72 -18.55
C PHE A 119 7.35 21.49 -18.20
N ARG A 120 8.50 20.82 -18.20
CA ARG A 120 9.78 21.49 -17.92
C ARG A 120 10.05 22.64 -18.89
N ASN A 121 9.75 22.48 -20.17
CA ASN A 121 9.95 23.52 -21.18
C ASN A 121 9.02 24.72 -20.96
N GLY A 122 7.79 24.50 -20.51
CA GLY A 122 6.84 25.58 -20.18
C GLY A 122 7.15 26.33 -18.89
N HIS A 123 7.90 25.72 -17.97
CA HIS A 123 8.15 26.25 -16.62
C HIS A 123 9.64 26.52 -16.33
N LEU A 124 10.48 26.73 -17.36
CA LEU A 124 11.92 26.89 -17.19
C LEU A 124 12.31 28.03 -16.24
N ASP A 125 11.61 29.17 -16.28
CA ASP A 125 11.93 30.32 -15.45
C ASP A 125 11.60 30.05 -13.97
N ALA A 126 10.45 29.45 -13.69
CA ALA A 126 10.05 29.04 -12.34
C ALA A 126 10.99 27.99 -11.74
N ILE A 127 11.54 27.09 -12.59
CA ILE A 127 12.53 26.09 -12.18
C ILE A 127 13.86 26.75 -11.83
N LYS A 128 14.31 27.73 -12.62
CA LYS A 128 15.55 28.47 -12.35
C LYS A 128 15.46 29.32 -11.09
N SER A 129 14.29 29.88 -10.79
CA SER A 129 14.04 30.67 -9.58
C SER A 129 13.65 29.83 -8.36
N ASP A 130 13.64 28.50 -8.47
CA ASP A 130 13.18 27.57 -7.41
C ASP A 130 11.79 27.91 -6.82
N SER A 131 10.93 28.54 -7.62
CA SER A 131 9.61 29.03 -7.20
C SER A 131 8.46 28.13 -7.67
N LEU A 132 8.77 26.96 -8.24
CA LEU A 132 7.77 26.03 -8.76
C LEU A 132 6.95 25.40 -7.62
N ASP A 133 5.62 25.47 -7.71
CA ASP A 133 4.74 24.82 -6.73
C ASP A 133 4.40 23.39 -7.14
N TYR A 134 4.52 22.47 -6.18
CA TYR A 134 4.20 21.05 -6.38
C TYR A 134 2.70 20.83 -6.64
N LYS A 135 1.85 21.78 -6.25
CA LYS A 135 0.41 21.76 -6.55
C LYS A 135 0.12 22.02 -8.03
N GLU A 136 0.89 22.90 -8.67
CA GLU A 136 0.78 23.17 -10.12
C GLU A 136 1.22 21.93 -10.92
N VAL A 137 2.30 21.28 -10.48
CA VAL A 137 2.73 19.99 -11.06
C VAL A 137 1.65 18.93 -10.91
N ALA A 138 1.01 18.82 -9.75
CA ALA A 138 -0.10 17.90 -9.53
C ALA A 138 -1.28 18.20 -10.46
N ALA A 139 -1.64 19.47 -10.64
CA ALA A 139 -2.73 19.89 -11.54
C ALA A 139 -2.43 19.49 -12.99
N SER A 140 -1.22 19.77 -13.47
CA SER A 140 -0.80 19.36 -14.82
C SER A 140 -0.82 17.85 -15.02
N LEU A 141 -0.45 17.06 -13.99
CA LEU A 141 -0.55 15.60 -14.04
C LEU A 141 -2.01 15.12 -14.15
N TYR A 142 -2.95 15.79 -13.49
CA TYR A 142 -4.37 15.49 -13.63
C TYR A 142 -4.87 15.78 -15.05
N ASP A 143 -4.53 16.96 -15.59
CA ASP A 143 -4.97 17.37 -16.93
C ASP A 143 -4.46 16.41 -18.02
N GLU A 144 -3.18 16.04 -17.97
CA GLU A 144 -2.60 15.07 -18.91
C GLU A 144 -3.18 13.67 -18.76
N ALA A 145 -3.45 13.23 -17.53
CA ALA A 145 -4.07 11.94 -17.29
C ALA A 145 -5.51 11.88 -17.82
N ASP A 146 -6.25 12.99 -17.77
CA ASP A 146 -7.58 13.09 -18.35
C ASP A 146 -7.53 13.10 -19.88
N ILE A 147 -6.63 13.90 -20.48
CA ILE A 147 -6.41 13.94 -21.94
C ILE A 147 -6.07 12.55 -22.49
N GLN A 148 -5.21 11.79 -21.79
CA GLN A 148 -4.82 10.44 -22.18
C GLN A 148 -5.83 9.36 -21.78
N ASN A 149 -6.99 9.75 -21.21
CA ASN A 149 -8.04 8.86 -20.70
C ASN A 149 -7.53 7.79 -19.72
N ILE A 150 -6.44 8.09 -18.99
CA ILE A 150 -5.86 7.20 -17.98
C ILE A 150 -6.74 7.14 -16.73
N LEU A 151 -7.43 8.25 -16.43
CA LEU A 151 -8.34 8.34 -15.28
C LEU A 151 -9.64 7.55 -15.50
N LYS A 152 -10.00 7.25 -16.75
CA LYS A 152 -11.18 6.44 -17.05
C LYS A 152 -10.82 4.98 -16.84
N LYS A 153 -11.52 4.31 -15.91
CA LYS A 153 -11.38 2.87 -15.67
C LYS A 153 -11.45 2.15 -17.02
N GLN A 154 -10.34 1.55 -17.44
CA GLN A 154 -10.31 0.69 -18.62
C GLN A 154 -11.45 -0.31 -18.49
N PRO A 155 -12.42 -0.37 -19.43
CA PRO A 155 -13.48 -1.35 -19.35
C PRO A 155 -12.81 -2.72 -19.34
N GLN A 156 -13.06 -3.49 -18.28
CA GLN A 156 -12.65 -4.89 -18.20
C GLN A 156 -13.05 -5.53 -19.54
N ARG A 157 -12.08 -6.00 -20.32
CA ARG A 157 -12.35 -6.71 -21.57
C ARG A 157 -13.14 -7.96 -21.21
N VAL A 158 -14.46 -7.88 -21.30
CA VAL A 158 -15.33 -9.03 -21.23
C VAL A 158 -14.88 -9.95 -22.35
N SER A 159 -14.30 -11.11 -22.01
CA SER A 159 -14.01 -12.14 -23.00
C SER A 159 -15.35 -12.57 -23.58
N LYS A 160 -15.69 -12.08 -24.78
CA LYS A 160 -16.83 -12.59 -25.54
C LYS A 160 -16.52 -14.04 -25.91
N GLY A 161 -16.90 -14.95 -25.02
CA GLY A 161 -16.73 -16.39 -25.18
C GLY A 161 -17.79 -16.95 -26.13
N ALA A 162 -17.31 -17.67 -27.14
CA ALA A 162 -17.70 -19.04 -27.48
C ALA A 162 -19.17 -19.39 -27.79
N PHE A 163 -20.00 -18.47 -28.25
CA PHE A 163 -21.23 -18.86 -28.94
C PHE A 163 -20.98 -18.91 -30.45
N GLY A 164 -20.85 -20.13 -30.98
CA GLY A 164 -20.79 -20.38 -32.43
C GLY A 164 -22.14 -20.06 -33.08
N PRO A 165 -22.15 -19.60 -34.35
CA PRO A 165 -23.40 -19.35 -35.04
C PRO A 165 -24.12 -20.68 -35.30
N ALA A 166 -25.28 -20.87 -34.67
CA ALA A 166 -26.24 -21.88 -35.11
C ALA A 166 -26.90 -21.34 -36.38
N PHE A 167 -26.33 -21.68 -37.54
CA PHE A 167 -27.01 -21.51 -38.82
C PHE A 167 -28.02 -22.64 -38.99
N GLU A 168 -29.27 -22.27 -39.22
CA GLU A 168 -30.29 -23.12 -39.83
C GLU A 168 -30.63 -22.51 -41.20
N PRO A 169 -30.46 -23.23 -42.32
CA PRO A 169 -30.85 -22.74 -43.63
C PRO A 169 -32.22 -23.32 -43.99
N GLU A 170 -33.25 -22.47 -44.06
CA GLU A 170 -34.44 -22.79 -44.86
C GLU A 170 -34.67 -21.71 -45.92
N SER A 171 -34.82 -22.21 -47.13
CA SER A 171 -35.02 -21.54 -48.40
C SER A 171 -36.49 -21.19 -48.63
N GLU A 172 -36.79 -20.02 -49.23
CA GLU A 172 -37.37 -19.86 -50.59
C GLU A 172 -38.04 -18.49 -50.81
N GLN A 173 -37.67 -17.84 -51.94
CA GLN A 173 -38.45 -16.95 -52.86
C GLN A 173 -39.10 -15.66 -52.25
N GLY A 174 -38.82 -14.39 -52.60
CA GLY A 174 -38.34 -13.62 -53.76
C GLY A 174 -39.18 -12.30 -53.82
N PRO A 175 -39.00 -11.32 -54.74
CA PRO A 175 -37.82 -10.57 -55.19
C PRO A 175 -37.91 -9.05 -54.86
N GLY A 176 -36.79 -8.32 -54.96
CA GLY A 176 -36.77 -6.85 -54.90
C GLY A 176 -35.39 -6.28 -55.26
N GLU A 177 -35.29 -5.73 -56.46
CA GLU A 177 -34.13 -5.17 -57.16
C GLU A 177 -33.32 -4.16 -56.30
N THR A 178 -31.99 -4.08 -56.38
CA THR A 178 -31.31 -3.28 -57.41
C THR A 178 -29.77 -3.47 -57.38
N GLN A 179 -29.21 -3.72 -58.57
CA GLN A 179 -27.92 -3.27 -59.15
C GLN A 179 -26.60 -3.45 -58.38
N ASP A 180 -25.73 -4.37 -58.84
CA ASP A 180 -24.56 -4.13 -59.72
C ASP A 180 -23.33 -3.65 -58.91
N GLN A 181 -22.15 -4.28 -58.87
CA GLN A 181 -21.41 -5.13 -59.80
C GLN A 181 -20.47 -6.05 -59.02
N ALA A 182 -20.41 -7.32 -59.43
CA ALA A 182 -19.29 -8.19 -59.14
C ALA A 182 -18.25 -8.06 -60.26
N THR A 183 -16.96 -8.10 -59.92
CA THR A 183 -16.05 -9.03 -60.59
C THR A 183 -14.91 -9.42 -59.66
N ASP A 184 -14.97 -10.70 -59.35
CA ASP A 184 -14.03 -11.56 -58.65
C ASP A 184 -12.66 -11.59 -59.36
N GLN A 185 -11.56 -11.70 -58.61
CA GLN A 185 -10.66 -12.85 -58.77
C GLN A 185 -9.48 -12.85 -57.78
N ARG A 186 -9.64 -13.74 -56.79
CA ARG A 186 -8.64 -14.61 -56.15
C ARG A 186 -7.18 -14.56 -56.67
N LYS A 187 -6.24 -14.49 -55.72
CA LYS A 187 -5.03 -15.34 -55.74
C LYS A 187 -4.57 -15.62 -54.31
N GLY A 188 -4.69 -16.89 -53.91
CA GLY A 188 -4.28 -17.36 -52.59
C GLY A 188 -2.77 -17.43 -52.42
N ARG A 189 -2.32 -17.45 -51.16
CA ARG A 189 -1.00 -17.94 -50.79
C ARG A 189 -1.08 -18.76 -49.50
N LYS A 190 -1.13 -20.07 -49.68
CA LYS A 190 -0.76 -21.07 -48.67
C LYS A 190 0.77 -21.24 -48.66
N ARG A 191 1.25 -21.78 -47.53
CA ARG A 191 2.58 -22.38 -47.21
C ARG A 191 3.47 -21.41 -46.40
N LYS A 192 4.09 -21.79 -45.28
CA LYS A 192 4.47 -23.13 -44.80
C LYS A 192 4.79 -23.06 -43.30
N ALA A 193 4.19 -23.94 -42.50
CA ALA A 193 4.76 -24.37 -41.23
C ALA A 193 5.81 -25.46 -41.50
N LYS A 194 6.95 -25.43 -40.81
CA LYS A 194 7.85 -26.59 -40.69
C LYS A 194 8.45 -26.63 -39.30
N ASN A 195 8.04 -27.65 -38.54
CA ASN A 195 8.72 -28.14 -37.34
C ASN A 195 10.14 -28.62 -37.68
N GLY A 196 11.04 -28.46 -36.72
CA GLY A 196 12.35 -29.14 -36.66
C GLY A 196 12.81 -29.21 -35.21
N LYS A 197 12.52 -30.35 -34.57
CA LYS A 197 13.07 -30.83 -33.31
C LYS A 197 14.45 -31.45 -33.58
N GLU A 198 15.41 -31.24 -32.68
CA GLU A 198 16.40 -32.19 -32.12
C GLU A 198 17.39 -31.37 -31.25
N LYS A 199 17.41 -31.51 -29.91
CA LYS A 199 18.21 -32.46 -29.09
C LYS A 199 19.72 -32.28 -29.29
N GLU A 200 20.62 -32.19 -28.31
CA GLU A 200 20.62 -32.53 -26.88
C GLU A 200 21.93 -31.96 -26.24
N ALA A 201 22.11 -32.20 -24.93
CA ALA A 201 23.27 -31.93 -24.06
C ALA A 201 23.35 -30.50 -23.49
N GLY A 202 23.34 -30.25 -22.17
CA GLY A 202 23.59 -31.12 -21.03
C GLY A 202 24.60 -30.42 -20.12
N SER A 203 24.17 -29.89 -18.98
CA SER A 203 25.06 -29.61 -17.83
C SER A 203 24.25 -29.21 -16.61
N ASN A 204 24.14 -30.15 -15.68
CA ASN A 204 23.82 -29.92 -14.27
C ASN A 204 24.67 -28.79 -13.68
N LYS A 205 24.03 -27.82 -13.02
CA LYS A 205 24.63 -27.12 -11.86
C LYS A 205 23.59 -26.98 -10.76
N ARG A 206 23.71 -27.86 -9.77
CA ARG A 206 23.15 -27.66 -8.42
C ARG A 206 23.90 -26.50 -7.76
N LYS A 207 23.16 -25.54 -7.20
CA LYS A 207 23.65 -24.60 -6.17
C LYS A 207 22.43 -24.25 -5.31
N ARG A 208 22.18 -25.03 -4.26
CA ARG A 208 22.44 -24.70 -2.84
C ARG A 208 21.71 -23.43 -2.40
N GLU A 209 20.85 -23.63 -1.41
CA GLU A 209 20.27 -22.63 -0.53
C GLU A 209 21.34 -21.65 -0.07
N ASP A 210 21.03 -20.36 -0.17
CA ASP A 210 21.46 -19.36 0.79
C ASP A 210 20.20 -18.61 1.20
N SER A 211 19.84 -18.83 2.47
CA SER A 211 18.92 -18.00 3.22
C SER A 211 19.54 -16.61 3.35
N ASP A 212 18.86 -15.57 2.86
CA ASP A 212 18.61 -14.35 3.62
C ASP A 212 17.93 -13.27 2.76
N ASN A 213 16.98 -12.58 3.40
CA ASN A 213 16.28 -11.37 2.97
C ASN A 213 15.28 -11.48 1.80
N GLN A 214 14.10 -12.04 2.10
CA GLN A 214 12.85 -11.57 1.52
C GLN A 214 12.13 -10.60 2.47
N SER A 215 12.49 -9.33 2.38
CA SER A 215 11.56 -8.24 2.67
C SER A 215 10.81 -7.91 1.37
N HIS A 216 9.61 -8.44 1.15
CA HIS A 216 8.71 -7.92 0.12
C HIS A 216 7.24 -8.33 0.36
N SER A 217 6.44 -7.31 0.69
CA SER A 217 5.01 -7.13 0.37
C SER A 217 4.03 -8.28 0.64
N ASP A 218 3.46 -8.31 1.84
CA ASP A 218 2.17 -8.99 2.10
C ASP A 218 1.03 -7.96 1.95
N ASP A 219 0.72 -7.60 0.70
CA ASP A 219 -0.54 -6.96 0.30
C ASP A 219 -1.54 -8.06 -0.10
N ARG A 220 -1.90 -8.86 0.90
CA ARG A 220 -3.05 -9.76 0.90
C ARG A 220 -3.61 -9.74 2.30
N ASP A 221 -4.89 -9.40 2.45
CA ASP A 221 -5.71 -9.65 3.63
C ASP A 221 -5.69 -11.14 3.97
N THR A 222 -4.57 -11.59 4.52
CA THR A 222 -4.44 -12.90 5.11
C THR A 222 -5.05 -12.73 6.48
N GLU A 223 -6.34 -13.06 6.60
CA GLU A 223 -7.10 -12.97 7.84
C GLU A 223 -6.22 -13.49 9.00
N ARG A 224 -5.75 -12.59 9.86
CA ARG A 224 -4.87 -12.93 10.98
C ARG A 224 -5.71 -13.38 12.16
N CYS A 225 -5.13 -14.22 13.02
CA CYS A 225 -5.81 -14.62 14.24
C CYS A 225 -6.20 -13.39 15.05
N TYR A 226 -7.49 -13.23 15.33
CA TYR A 226 -8.00 -12.14 16.17
C TYR A 226 -7.33 -12.10 17.56
N ALA A 227 -6.88 -13.25 18.07
CA ALA A 227 -6.23 -13.35 19.37
C ALA A 227 -4.71 -13.05 19.34
N CYS A 228 -3.95 -13.82 18.55
CA CYS A 228 -2.48 -13.78 18.59
C CYS A 228 -1.84 -13.13 17.36
N GLY A 229 -2.62 -12.68 16.38
CA GLY A 229 -2.12 -12.05 15.15
C GLY A 229 -1.35 -12.99 14.22
N SER A 230 -1.37 -14.31 14.48
CA SER A 230 -0.73 -15.32 13.62
C SER A 230 -1.43 -15.41 12.26
N ARG A 231 -0.76 -16.05 11.30
CA ARG A 231 -1.29 -16.30 9.94
C ARG A 231 -2.48 -17.25 9.89
N THR A 232 -2.96 -17.76 11.02
CA THR A 232 -4.14 -18.62 11.12
C THR A 232 -5.35 -17.79 11.57
N PRO A 233 -6.35 -17.53 10.71
CA PRO A 233 -7.49 -16.69 11.09
C PRO A 233 -8.34 -17.25 12.23
N ASP A 234 -8.42 -18.58 12.30
CA ASP A 234 -9.31 -19.27 13.21
C ASP A 234 -8.76 -19.24 14.65
N ILE A 235 -9.52 -18.61 15.56
CA ILE A 235 -9.17 -18.53 16.97
C ILE A 235 -9.12 -19.90 17.64
N THR A 236 -9.84 -20.89 17.13
CA THR A 236 -9.84 -22.25 17.69
C THR A 236 -8.50 -22.95 17.53
N LYS A 237 -7.75 -22.60 16.49
CA LYS A 237 -6.41 -23.11 16.19
C LYS A 237 -5.31 -22.26 16.84
N CYS A 238 -5.68 -21.27 17.66
CA CYS A 238 -4.73 -20.42 18.36
C CYS A 238 -4.22 -21.10 19.63
N PHE A 239 -2.95 -21.50 19.65
CA PHE A 239 -2.31 -22.14 20.82
C PHE A 239 -2.25 -21.25 22.07
N TYR A 240 -2.34 -19.92 21.91
CA TYR A 240 -2.33 -18.99 23.06
C TYR A 240 -3.68 -18.93 23.79
N VAL A 241 -4.78 -19.25 23.09
CA VAL A 241 -6.14 -19.19 23.64
C VAL A 241 -6.67 -20.58 23.95
N ASN A 242 -6.35 -21.55 23.09
CA ASN A 242 -6.75 -22.93 23.22
C ASN A 242 -5.56 -23.80 23.63
N LYS A 243 -5.44 -24.04 24.94
CA LYS A 243 -4.37 -24.85 25.52
C LYS A 243 -4.49 -26.34 25.17
N SER A 244 -5.69 -26.83 24.82
CA SER A 244 -5.93 -28.24 24.50
C SER A 244 -5.27 -28.71 23.19
N ILE A 245 -5.02 -27.77 22.26
CA ILE A 245 -4.40 -28.05 20.94
C ILE A 245 -2.91 -27.67 20.95
N ALA A 246 -2.43 -27.01 22.01
CA ALA A 246 -1.03 -26.61 22.09
C ALA A 246 -0.14 -27.86 22.29
N PRO A 247 0.90 -28.06 21.46
CA PRO A 247 1.89 -29.10 21.69
C PRO A 247 2.52 -28.96 23.08
N GLU A 248 2.86 -30.06 23.73
CA GLU A 248 3.39 -30.10 25.09
C GLU A 248 4.68 -29.26 25.27
N ASN A 249 5.44 -29.07 24.19
CA ASN A 249 6.65 -28.24 24.14
C ASN A 249 6.43 -26.81 23.62
N PHE A 250 5.18 -26.33 23.52
CA PHE A 250 4.89 -24.99 23.01
C PHE A 250 5.29 -23.89 24.02
N ARG A 251 6.47 -23.31 23.82
CA ARG A 251 6.91 -22.08 24.50
C ARG A 251 6.51 -20.88 23.66
N GLY A 252 5.23 -20.54 23.67
CA GLY A 252 4.73 -19.33 22.99
C GLY A 252 5.52 -18.09 23.42
N ASN A 253 5.52 -17.06 22.57
CA ASN A 253 6.19 -15.79 22.85
C ASN A 253 5.61 -15.15 24.13
N PRO A 254 6.44 -14.85 25.15
CA PRO A 254 5.97 -14.37 26.45
C PRO A 254 5.25 -13.02 26.36
N THR A 255 5.66 -12.14 25.44
CA THR A 255 5.04 -10.83 25.22
C THR A 255 3.63 -10.96 24.65
N ILE A 256 3.43 -11.89 23.69
CA ILE A 256 2.12 -12.16 23.10
C ILE A 256 1.19 -12.78 24.13
N LYS A 257 1.70 -13.72 24.95
CA LYS A 257 0.96 -14.33 26.04
C LYS A 257 0.48 -13.29 27.05
N ALA A 258 1.38 -12.45 27.55
CA ALA A 258 1.05 -11.38 28.50
C ALA A 258 0.01 -10.40 27.92
N GLY A 259 0.14 -10.02 26.65
CA GLY A 259 -0.81 -9.13 25.99
C GLY A 259 -2.20 -9.76 25.77
N ILE A 260 -2.30 -11.08 25.58
CA ILE A 260 -3.59 -11.78 25.52
C ILE A 260 -4.20 -11.88 26.92
N GLU A 261 -3.43 -12.25 27.94
CA GLU A 261 -3.89 -12.34 29.33
C GLU A 261 -4.38 -10.98 29.85
N TYR A 262 -3.65 -9.90 29.57
CA TYR A 262 -4.06 -8.54 29.91
C TYR A 262 -5.39 -8.15 29.25
N ARG A 263 -5.58 -8.45 27.95
CA ARG A 263 -6.83 -8.15 27.25
C ARG A 263 -7.99 -9.01 27.75
N LEU A 264 -7.72 -10.26 28.11
CA LEU A 264 -8.74 -11.14 28.67
C LEU A 264 -9.20 -10.70 30.07
N ALA A 265 -8.32 -10.03 30.84
CA ALA A 265 -8.62 -9.51 32.16
C ALA A 265 -9.31 -8.13 32.13
N ASN A 266 -8.89 -7.24 31.23
CA ASN A 266 -9.34 -5.84 31.22
C ASN A 266 -10.46 -5.53 30.21
N ASP A 267 -10.60 -6.32 29.14
CA ASP A 267 -11.62 -6.10 28.11
C ASP A 267 -12.67 -7.22 28.15
N THR A 268 -13.82 -6.89 28.74
CA THR A 268 -14.97 -7.80 28.86
C THR A 268 -15.53 -8.20 27.50
N THR A 269 -15.52 -7.29 26.53
CA THR A 269 -16.05 -7.53 25.17
C THR A 269 -15.15 -8.49 24.40
N TYR A 270 -13.84 -8.35 24.54
CA TYR A 270 -12.86 -9.26 23.99
C TYR A 270 -12.99 -10.65 24.61
N ALA A 271 -13.07 -10.73 25.95
CA ALA A 271 -13.22 -11.99 26.67
C ALA A 271 -14.50 -12.74 26.28
N GLU A 272 -15.63 -12.04 26.13
CA GLU A 272 -16.89 -12.63 25.68
C GLU A 272 -16.83 -13.14 24.24
N LYS A 273 -16.20 -12.38 23.34
CA LYS A 273 -16.05 -12.77 21.93
C LYS A 273 -15.16 -14.01 21.78
N VAL A 274 -14.05 -14.07 22.52
CA VAL A 274 -13.17 -15.25 22.57
C VAL A 274 -13.93 -16.46 23.10
N LYS A 275 -14.65 -16.32 24.23
CA LYS A 275 -15.48 -17.39 24.80
C LYS A 275 -16.57 -17.86 23.85
N ARG A 276 -17.26 -16.94 23.16
CA ARG A 276 -18.32 -17.27 22.19
C ARG A 276 -17.78 -18.07 21.01
N GLN A 277 -16.62 -17.71 20.48
CA GLN A 277 -16.01 -18.40 19.34
C GLN A 277 -15.43 -19.78 19.69
N LEU A 278 -14.97 -19.98 20.95
CA LEU A 278 -14.59 -21.31 21.45
C LEU A 278 -15.82 -22.20 21.68
N ARG A 279 -16.89 -21.64 22.26
CA ARG A 279 -18.16 -22.36 22.52
C ARG A 279 -18.89 -22.76 21.24
N SER A 280 -18.94 -21.87 20.24
CA SER A 280 -19.61 -22.14 18.97
C SER A 280 -19.01 -23.30 18.18
N LYS A 281 -17.80 -23.73 18.53
CA LYS A 281 -17.07 -24.84 17.89
C LYS A 281 -16.84 -26.03 18.84
N GLY A 282 -17.52 -26.07 19.99
CA GLY A 282 -17.52 -27.22 20.91
C GLY A 282 -16.23 -27.42 21.72
N ILE A 283 -15.45 -26.36 21.92
CA ILE A 283 -14.18 -26.44 22.68
C ILE A 283 -14.44 -25.96 24.10
N ASP A 284 -14.58 -26.90 25.02
CA ASP A 284 -14.66 -26.60 26.45
C ASP A 284 -13.24 -26.43 26.98
N ASN A 285 -12.84 -25.19 27.28
CA ASN A 285 -11.63 -24.95 28.06
C ASN A 285 -11.93 -25.42 29.49
N GLY A 286 -11.55 -26.66 29.77
CA GLY A 286 -11.63 -27.25 31.10
C GLY A 286 -11.13 -26.27 32.15
N LYS A 287 -12.01 -25.92 33.09
CA LYS A 287 -11.62 -25.39 34.39
C LYS A 287 -10.66 -26.40 35.02
N GLN A 288 -9.46 -25.98 35.34
CA GLN A 288 -8.69 -26.60 36.41
C GLN A 288 -8.23 -25.50 37.35
N GLU A 289 -8.45 -25.81 38.63
CA GLU A 289 -8.20 -25.05 39.85
C GLU A 289 -6.76 -24.55 39.99
#